data_AF-A0A3D2K327-F1
#
_entry.id   AF-A0A3D2K327-F1
#
_cell.length_a   1.000
_cell.length_b   1.000
_cell.length_c   1.000
_cell.angle_alpha   90.00
_cell.angle_beta   90.00
_cell.angle_gamma   90.00
#
_symmetry.space_group_name_H-M   'P 1'
#
loop_
_entity.id
_entity.type
_entity.pdbx_description
1 polymer ?
#
loop_
_entity_poly.entity_id
_entity_poly.type
_entity_poly.pdbx_seq_one_letter_code
_entity_poly.pdbx_strand_id
1 'polypeptide(L)'
;DANATATGLIGGLHDDDDGDQLSNGLEFFFGTDAKQWTANPVVSSQAVDGSIQFQIPINGDAVSDGISPTVQDSVNLIDWYEAGTVNSVLSIDSDTSGVGVSGVQVWKTAPEVERAFLRFNLPN
;
A
#
# COMPACT_ATOMS: atom_id res chain seq x y z
N ASP A 1 13.76 -23.34 13.31
CA ASP A 1 13.90 -21.88 13.24
C ASP A 1 12.65 -21.28 12.63
N ALA A 2 11.87 -20.56 13.43
CA ALA A 2 10.66 -19.90 12.99
C ALA A 2 11.04 -18.48 12.53
N ASN A 3 11.08 -18.26 11.22
CA ASN A 3 11.26 -16.92 10.66
C ASN A 3 10.01 -16.10 10.99
N ALA A 4 10.16 -15.14 11.90
CA ALA A 4 9.12 -14.17 12.21
C ALA A 4 9.15 -13.07 11.13
N THR A 5 8.29 -13.18 10.12
CA THR A 5 8.00 -12.07 9.19
C THR A 5 7.16 -11.02 9.93
N ALA A 6 7.74 -9.85 10.13
CA ALA A 6 7.02 -8.69 10.66
C ALA A 6 6.53 -7.83 9.50
N THR A 7 5.21 -7.65 9.41
CA THR A 7 4.58 -6.75 8.44
C THR A 7 3.98 -5.55 9.17
N GLY A 8 4.22 -4.34 8.67
CA GLY A 8 3.64 -3.11 9.21
C GLY A 8 3.31 -2.11 8.11
N LEU A 9 2.15 -1.48 8.23
CA LEU A 9 1.69 -0.38 7.39
C LEU A 9 1.74 0.91 8.24
N ILE A 10 2.41 1.94 7.75
CA ILE A 10 2.52 3.25 8.43
C ILE A 10 1.95 4.32 7.50
N GLY A 11 0.83 4.94 7.88
CA GLY A 11 0.23 6.10 7.20
C GLY A 11 0.21 7.33 8.10
N GLY A 12 0.17 8.53 7.51
CA GLY A 12 -0.14 9.77 8.23
C GLY A 12 -0.14 11.05 7.37
N LEU A 13 -1.15 11.92 7.57
CA LEU A 13 -1.08 13.35 8.03
C LEU A 13 -2.35 14.15 7.60
N HIS A 14 -3.22 14.44 8.59
CA HIS A 14 -4.19 15.56 8.80
C HIS A 14 -4.99 16.16 7.61
N ASP A 15 -6.29 15.79 7.49
CA ASP A 15 -7.47 16.56 7.97
C ASP A 15 -8.75 15.80 7.54
N ASP A 16 -9.29 14.95 8.42
CA ASP A 16 -10.57 14.27 8.28
C ASP A 16 -11.47 14.56 9.49
N ASP A 17 -12.76 14.80 9.26
CA ASP A 17 -13.75 15.14 10.30
C ASP A 17 -14.04 13.97 11.27
N ASP A 18 -13.50 12.77 11.01
CA ASP A 18 -13.76 11.51 11.71
C ASP A 18 -12.52 10.88 12.39
N GLY A 19 -11.32 11.43 12.20
CA GLY A 19 -10.14 11.15 13.01
C GLY A 19 -9.45 9.81 12.76
N ASP A 20 -9.53 9.27 11.53
CA ASP A 20 -8.94 7.99 11.16
C ASP A 20 -7.49 8.10 10.62
N GLN A 21 -6.99 9.34 10.47
CA GLN A 21 -5.60 9.72 10.15
C GLN A 21 -5.15 9.41 8.72
N LEU A 22 -6.05 8.97 7.85
CA LEU A 22 -5.84 8.98 6.41
C LEU A 22 -6.17 10.42 5.89
N SER A 23 -5.77 10.74 4.65
CA SER A 23 -6.04 12.04 4.04
C SER A 23 -6.99 11.81 2.87
N ASN A 24 -8.09 12.58 2.75
CA ASN A 24 -9.21 12.42 1.79
C ASN A 24 -8.91 11.77 0.41
N GLY A 25 -7.70 11.96 -0.14
CA GLY A 25 -7.26 11.29 -1.38
C GLY A 25 -6.93 9.80 -1.23
N LEU A 26 -6.45 9.35 -0.07
CA LEU A 26 -6.13 7.94 0.21
C LEU A 26 -7.40 7.11 0.45
N GLU A 27 -8.40 7.62 1.16
CA GLU A 27 -9.67 6.91 1.36
C GLU A 27 -10.39 6.75 0.03
N PHE A 28 -10.43 7.83 -0.77
CA PHE A 28 -10.98 7.75 -2.12
C PHE A 28 -10.20 6.77 -3.00
N PHE A 29 -8.86 6.75 -2.90
CA PHE A 29 -8.01 5.80 -3.61
C PHE A 29 -8.27 4.34 -3.20
N PHE A 30 -8.55 4.07 -1.93
CA PHE A 30 -8.90 2.72 -1.46
C PHE A 30 -10.40 2.40 -1.59
N GLY A 31 -11.22 3.36 -2.02
CA GLY A 31 -12.67 3.22 -2.09
C GLY A 31 -13.35 3.12 -0.73
N THR A 32 -12.74 3.69 0.31
CA THR A 32 -13.28 3.73 1.68
C THR A 32 -14.07 5.02 1.89
N ASP A 33 -15.07 4.98 2.78
CA ASP A 33 -15.90 6.15 3.10
C ASP A 33 -15.10 7.11 4.00
N ALA A 34 -14.78 8.30 3.51
CA ALA A 34 -14.02 9.34 4.21
C ALA A 34 -14.75 9.98 5.42
N LYS A 35 -15.89 9.42 5.84
CA LYS A 35 -16.64 9.82 7.04
C LYS A 35 -16.86 8.67 8.02
N GLN A 36 -16.33 7.50 7.72
CA GLN A 36 -16.42 6.33 8.57
C GLN A 36 -15.03 5.87 8.94
N TRP A 37 -14.79 5.76 10.25
CA TRP A 37 -13.62 5.11 10.78
C TRP A 37 -13.41 3.74 10.10
N THR A 38 -12.37 3.66 9.27
CA THR A 38 -12.03 2.44 8.55
C THR A 38 -10.78 1.83 9.18
N ALA A 39 -10.90 0.61 9.70
CA ALA A 39 -9.78 -0.09 10.34
C ALA A 39 -8.72 -0.49 9.29
N ASN A 40 -7.73 0.38 9.05
CA ASN A 40 -6.67 0.23 8.05
C ASN A 40 -7.23 0.18 6.61
N PRO A 41 -6.54 0.74 5.60
CA PRO A 41 -6.99 0.60 4.23
C PRO A 41 -6.97 -0.88 3.91
N VAL A 42 -7.87 -1.32 3.04
CA VAL A 42 -8.17 -2.72 2.65
C VAL A 42 -6.93 -3.50 2.11
N VAL A 43 -5.74 -2.90 2.19
CA VAL A 43 -4.42 -3.49 2.04
C VAL A 43 -4.23 -4.67 2.99
N SER A 44 -4.02 -5.85 2.41
CA SER A 44 -3.68 -7.05 3.17
C SER A 44 -2.26 -7.49 2.88
N SER A 45 -1.64 -8.17 3.83
CA SER A 45 -0.34 -8.78 3.64
C SER A 45 -0.36 -10.25 4.05
N GLN A 46 0.38 -11.08 3.31
CA GLN A 46 0.47 -12.52 3.56
C GLN A 46 1.84 -13.04 3.12
N ALA A 47 2.33 -14.07 3.81
CA ALA A 47 3.48 -14.83 3.34
C ALA A 47 3.01 -15.93 2.38
N VAL A 48 3.51 -15.94 1.15
CA VAL A 48 3.20 -16.93 0.10
C VAL A 48 4.52 -17.42 -0.48
N ASP A 49 4.77 -18.73 -0.40
CA ASP A 49 5.97 -19.39 -0.94
C ASP A 49 7.29 -18.71 -0.53
N GLY A 50 7.38 -18.28 0.73
CA GLY A 50 8.56 -17.61 1.29
C GLY A 50 8.68 -16.12 0.95
N SER A 51 7.79 -15.58 0.12
CA SER A 51 7.72 -14.15 -0.21
C SER A 51 6.65 -13.45 0.60
N ILE A 52 6.84 -12.17 0.92
CA ILE A 52 5.79 -11.32 1.49
C ILE A 52 5.03 -10.71 0.31
N GLN A 53 3.72 -10.91 0.28
CA GLN A 53 2.82 -10.28 -0.68
C GLN A 53 1.96 -9.22 0.00
N PHE A 54 1.80 -8.09 -0.66
CA PHE A 54 0.87 -7.02 -0.32
C PHE A 54 -0.19 -6.94 -1.41
N GLN A 55 -1.46 -7.07 -1.04
CA GLN A 55 -2.58 -6.83 -1.95
C GLN A 55 -3.17 -5.47 -1.64
N ILE A 56 -3.17 -4.59 -2.62
CA ILE A 56 -3.56 -3.19 -2.50
C ILE A 56 -4.78 -2.98 -3.42
N PRO A 57 -5.98 -2.78 -2.87
CA PRO A 57 -7.13 -2.43 -3.67
C PRO A 57 -7.00 -0.99 -4.17
N ILE A 58 -7.41 -0.78 -5.42
CA ILE A 58 -7.30 0.48 -6.13
C ILE A 58 -8.69 0.85 -6.64
N ASN A 59 -9.15 2.04 -6.29
CA ASN A 59 -10.34 2.64 -6.88
C ASN A 59 -10.00 3.26 -8.24
N GLY A 60 -10.57 2.71 -9.30
CA GLY A 60 -10.32 3.20 -10.66
C GLY A 60 -10.87 4.61 -10.91
N ASP A 61 -11.89 5.02 -10.17
CA ASP A 61 -12.43 6.39 -10.25
C ASP A 61 -11.41 7.38 -9.65
N ALA A 62 -10.73 7.01 -8.56
CA ALA A 62 -9.63 7.81 -8.01
C ALA A 62 -8.49 7.99 -8.98
N VAL A 63 -8.11 6.92 -9.68
CA VAL A 63 -7.11 6.99 -10.75
C VAL A 63 -7.57 7.90 -11.89
N SER A 64 -8.87 7.88 -12.23
CA SER A 64 -9.45 8.78 -13.25
C SER A 64 -9.40 10.26 -12.85
N ASP A 65 -9.56 10.53 -11.57
CA ASP A 65 -9.50 11.87 -10.98
C ASP A 65 -8.06 12.33 -10.70
N GLY A 66 -7.05 11.55 -11.14
CA GLY A 66 -5.63 11.88 -11.02
C GLY A 66 -5.06 11.60 -9.62
N ILE A 67 -5.78 10.89 -8.78
CA ILE A 67 -5.34 10.48 -7.45
C ILE A 67 -4.64 9.12 -7.59
N SER A 68 -3.32 9.13 -7.52
CA SER A 68 -2.48 7.94 -7.64
C SER A 68 -1.30 8.05 -6.69
N PRO A 69 -1.39 7.51 -5.46
CA PRO A 69 -0.29 7.51 -4.51
C PRO A 69 0.85 6.63 -5.00
N THR A 70 2.06 7.05 -4.69
CA THR A 70 3.26 6.24 -4.83
C THR A 70 3.31 5.24 -3.69
N VAL A 71 3.44 3.96 -4.02
CA VAL A 71 3.75 2.90 -3.05
C VAL A 71 5.24 2.98 -2.73
N GLN A 72 5.57 3.00 -1.44
CA GLN A 72 6.95 2.96 -0.98
C GLN A 72 7.16 1.82 -0.01
N ASP A 73 8.36 1.25 -0.05
CA ASP A 73 8.76 0.16 0.82
C ASP A 73 10.04 0.45 1.60
N SER A 74 10.17 -0.28 2.71
CA SER A 74 11.33 -0.24 3.58
C SER A 74 11.56 -1.59 4.25
N VAL A 75 12.80 -1.87 4.62
CA VAL A 75 13.15 -3.01 5.49
C VAL A 75 13.55 -2.57 6.91
N ASN A 76 13.70 -1.26 7.13
CA ASN A 76 14.25 -0.69 8.37
C ASN A 76 13.47 0.50 8.92
N LEU A 77 12.38 0.91 8.26
CA LEU A 77 11.54 2.08 8.59
C LEU A 77 12.25 3.44 8.49
N ILE A 78 13.49 3.48 7.97
CA ILE A 78 14.31 4.69 7.85
C ILE A 78 14.46 5.05 6.37
N ASP A 79 14.94 4.11 5.57
CA ASP A 79 15.13 4.27 4.14
C ASP A 79 13.88 3.80 3.42
N TRP A 80 13.29 4.69 2.62
CA TRP A 80 12.06 4.43 1.89
C TRP A 80 12.30 4.60 0.40
N TYR A 81 11.97 3.58 -0.36
CA TYR A 81 12.14 3.56 -1.81
C TYR A 81 10.78 3.40 -2.48
N GLU A 82 10.63 4.01 -3.65
CA GLU A 82 9.44 3.78 -4.48
C GLU A 82 9.43 2.33 -4.97
N ALA A 83 8.29 1.66 -4.80
CA ALA A 83 8.12 0.26 -5.15
C ALA A 83 8.42 0.02 -6.64
N GLY A 84 9.13 -1.07 -6.95
CA GLY A 84 9.54 -1.40 -8.33
C GLY A 84 10.76 -0.64 -8.85
N THR A 85 11.40 0.22 -8.05
CA THR A 85 12.68 0.86 -8.38
C THR A 85 13.88 0.02 -7.90
N VAL A 86 15.11 0.38 -8.33
CA VAL A 86 16.34 -0.42 -8.11
C VAL A 86 16.65 -0.76 -6.65
N ASN A 87 16.22 0.07 -5.70
CA ASN A 87 16.47 -0.13 -4.26
C ASN A 87 15.26 -0.68 -3.50
N SER A 88 14.13 -0.84 -4.19
CA SER A 88 12.92 -1.43 -3.63
C SER A 88 13.09 -2.93 -3.45
N VAL A 89 12.56 -3.46 -2.35
CA VAL A 89 12.39 -4.91 -2.16
C VAL A 89 11.07 -5.41 -2.72
N LEU A 90 10.18 -4.53 -3.19
CA LEU A 90 8.90 -4.88 -3.80
C LEU A 90 8.95 -4.83 -5.32
N SER A 91 8.39 -5.85 -5.93
CA SER A 91 8.11 -5.94 -7.36
C SER A 91 6.64 -6.22 -7.59
N ILE A 92 6.09 -5.69 -8.67
CA ILE A 92 4.69 -5.97 -9.01
C ILE A 92 4.55 -7.42 -9.47
N ASP A 93 3.66 -8.17 -8.83
CA ASP A 93 3.32 -9.54 -9.18
C ASP A 93 2.13 -9.58 -10.14
N SER A 94 1.11 -8.76 -9.87
CA SER A 94 -0.04 -8.57 -10.76
C SER A 94 -0.71 -7.22 -10.54
N ASP A 95 -1.41 -6.72 -11.57
CA ASP A 95 -2.24 -5.54 -11.50
C ASP A 95 -3.51 -5.76 -12.33
N THR A 96 -4.65 -5.59 -11.69
CA THR A 96 -5.98 -5.67 -12.32
C THR A 96 -6.70 -4.32 -12.36
N SER A 97 -6.07 -3.28 -11.83
CA SER A 97 -6.62 -1.93 -11.76
C SER A 97 -6.27 -1.10 -13.00
N GLY A 98 -6.98 0.02 -13.16
CA GLY A 98 -6.69 0.99 -14.21
C GLY A 98 -7.57 2.23 -14.11
N VAL A 99 -7.41 3.14 -15.07
CA VAL A 99 -8.25 4.34 -15.19
C VAL A 99 -9.72 3.92 -15.35
N GLY A 100 -10.55 4.26 -14.36
CA GLY A 100 -11.99 3.96 -14.32
C GLY A 100 -12.30 2.49 -14.02
N VAL A 101 -11.28 1.69 -13.68
CA VAL A 101 -11.42 0.26 -13.40
C VAL A 101 -10.84 -0.04 -12.02
N SER A 102 -11.73 -0.24 -11.04
CA SER A 102 -11.32 -0.70 -9.72
C SER A 102 -10.77 -2.11 -9.78
N GLY A 103 -9.68 -2.34 -9.05
CA GLY A 103 -8.96 -3.60 -9.09
C GLY A 103 -8.02 -3.75 -7.90
N VAL A 104 -7.09 -4.69 -8.03
CA VAL A 104 -6.08 -4.98 -7.01
C VAL A 104 -4.70 -5.00 -7.65
N GLN A 105 -3.77 -4.31 -7.03
CA GLN A 105 -2.33 -4.46 -7.26
C GLN A 105 -1.75 -5.42 -6.23
N VAL A 106 -0.98 -6.40 -6.70
CA VAL A 106 -0.25 -7.33 -5.85
C VAL A 106 1.24 -7.02 -5.97
N TRP A 107 1.86 -6.65 -4.86
CA TRP A 107 3.29 -6.41 -4.74
C TRP A 107 3.92 -7.54 -3.95
N LYS A 108 5.10 -8.02 -4.36
CA LYS A 108 5.80 -9.11 -3.68
C LYS A 108 7.27 -8.82 -3.47
N THR A 109 7.81 -9.37 -2.39
CA THR A 109 9.25 -9.44 -2.16
C THR A 109 9.88 -10.63 -2.89
N ALA A 110 11.21 -10.65 -2.96
CA ALA A 110 11.95 -11.88 -3.20
C ALA A 110 11.86 -12.81 -1.96
N PRO A 111 12.01 -14.14 -2.12
CA PRO A 111 11.88 -15.10 -1.02
C PRO A 111 12.88 -14.93 0.14
N GLU A 112 14.03 -14.31 -0.12
CA GLU A 112 15.08 -14.05 0.88
C GLU A 112 14.80 -12.83 1.76
N VAL A 113 13.76 -12.03 1.45
CA VAL A 113 13.42 -10.83 2.21
C VAL A 113 12.60 -11.20 3.44
N GLU A 114 13.21 -11.06 4.62
CA GLU A 114 12.59 -11.46 5.90
C GLU A 114 11.53 -10.47 6.41
N ARG A 115 11.56 -9.23 5.95
CA ARG A 115 10.63 -8.16 6.37
C ARG A 115 10.49 -7.11 5.28
N ALA A 116 9.29 -6.58 5.17
CA ALA A 116 8.98 -5.44 4.33
C ALA A 116 7.88 -4.63 5.03
N PHE A 117 8.05 -3.33 4.97
CA PHE A 117 7.10 -2.34 5.46
C PHE A 117 6.64 -1.52 4.26
N LEU A 118 5.37 -1.12 4.28
CA LEU A 118 4.77 -0.39 3.19
C LEU A 118 4.21 0.94 3.71
N ARG A 119 4.30 1.98 2.89
CA ARG A 119 3.56 3.24 3.06
C ARG A 119 3.10 3.79 1.71
N PHE A 120 2.15 4.70 1.77
CA PHE A 120 1.63 5.41 0.61
C PHE A 120 1.98 6.89 0.71
N ASN A 121 2.37 7.49 -0.41
CA ASN A 121 2.61 8.92 -0.49
C ASN A 121 1.78 9.50 -1.64
N LEU A 122 0.93 10.49 -1.37
CA LEU A 122 0.25 11.23 -2.44
C LEU A 122 1.23 12.27 -3.01
N PRO A 123 1.33 12.43 -4.34
CA PRO A 123 2.05 13.56 -4.90
C PRO A 123 1.35 14.86 -4.46
N ASN A 124 2.13 15.81 -3.95
CA ASN A 124 1.67 17.17 -3.62
C ASN A 124 1.30 17.97 -4.88
#